data_AF-M1KJ54-F1
#
_entry.id   AF-M1KJ54-F1
#
_cell.length_a   1.000
_cell.length_b   1.000
_cell.length_c   1.000
_cell.angle_alpha   90.00
_cell.angle_beta   90.00
_cell.angle_gamma   90.00
#
_symmetry.space_group_name_H-M   'P 1'
#
loop_
_entity.id
_entity.type
_entity.pdbx_description
1 polymer ?
#
loop_
_entity_poly.entity_id
_entity_poly.type
_entity_poly.pdbx_seq_one_letter_code
_entity_poly.pdbx_strand_id
1 'polypeptide(L)'
;MRPNTHLKKLLKIDVSPDSSYPDIEIALSNLRRIIKSASQKEVIRGGVRKMILLFHSKNRTAKSLALKYLSKVNRHVDEIDTNILYMFYSTDPRINDLAVRYVHVFSRFFKDNDIVFYHVYRSDSKYRKDAMRALISQSPKYRVYEKECGTEGDLDLFGNVRRSTPEEYFGRLALPKLVVLASTYPCLVKYFKFTKKFLMEEVHKDSRYPPGVLRRLRALLGAEKGRDTMWDEFLKCLGWMRHGRFGQCVPVLKNLSSLEISREYKTIFNVFVRKMLPYLSSKPEGEKKPQMFISSSFEIELSGLSRNGVYRVLLRLFKHGAKHVDGRDRRCKNV
;
A
#
# COMPACT_ATOMS: atom_id res chain seq x y z
N MET A 1 11.30 -31.00 -23.37
CA MET A 1 12.26 -29.98 -22.89
C MET A 1 12.38 -30.05 -21.37
N ARG A 2 13.59 -30.19 -20.80
CA ARG A 2 13.79 -30.12 -19.34
C ARG A 2 13.61 -28.67 -18.88
N PRO A 3 12.82 -28.36 -17.83
CA PRO A 3 12.62 -26.97 -17.44
C PRO A 3 13.91 -26.40 -16.86
N ASN A 4 14.32 -25.28 -17.43
CA ASN A 4 15.53 -24.54 -17.07
C ASN A 4 15.62 -24.28 -15.55
N THR A 5 16.78 -24.60 -14.96
CA THR A 5 17.06 -24.47 -13.53
C THR A 5 16.79 -23.07 -12.99
N HIS A 6 17.09 -22.01 -13.77
CA HIS A 6 16.83 -20.64 -13.37
C HIS A 6 15.33 -20.30 -13.39
N LEU A 7 14.59 -20.81 -14.38
CA LEU A 7 13.14 -20.64 -14.45
C LEU A 7 12.45 -21.33 -13.26
N LYS A 8 12.87 -22.56 -12.92
CA LYS A 8 12.37 -23.26 -11.72
C LYS A 8 12.64 -22.46 -10.44
N LYS A 9 13.86 -21.92 -10.29
CA LYS A 9 14.23 -21.08 -9.13
C LYS A 9 13.41 -19.79 -9.08
N LEU A 10 13.18 -19.15 -10.22
CA LEU A 10 12.38 -17.94 -10.34
C LEU A 10 10.91 -18.16 -9.93
N LEU A 11 10.32 -19.27 -10.40
CA LEU A 11 8.93 -19.61 -10.10
C LEU A 11 8.70 -19.91 -8.60
N LYS A 12 9.72 -20.48 -7.92
CA LYS A 12 9.68 -20.74 -6.47
C LYS A 12 9.72 -19.47 -5.61
N ILE A 13 10.18 -18.35 -6.17
CA ILE A 13 10.22 -17.10 -5.40
C ILE A 13 8.83 -16.47 -5.47
N ASP A 14 8.08 -16.59 -4.38
CA ASP A 14 6.88 -15.80 -4.17
C ASP A 14 7.21 -14.57 -3.32
N VAL A 15 6.78 -13.39 -3.77
CA VAL A 15 7.02 -12.13 -3.04
C VAL A 15 5.74 -11.35 -3.01
N SER A 16 5.14 -11.30 -1.82
CA SER A 16 4.00 -10.46 -1.55
C SER A 16 4.46 -9.10 -1.02
N PRO A 17 3.81 -7.99 -1.43
CA PRO A 17 4.05 -6.70 -0.80
C PRO A 17 3.63 -6.67 0.67
N ASP A 18 2.88 -7.66 1.15
CA ASP A 18 2.44 -7.79 2.53
C ASP A 18 3.41 -8.65 3.38
N SER A 19 4.44 -9.24 2.76
CA SER A 19 5.50 -9.98 3.46
C SER A 19 6.33 -9.08 4.37
N SER A 20 7.04 -9.68 5.34
CA SER A 20 7.90 -8.91 6.25
C SER A 20 9.07 -8.26 5.50
N TYR A 21 9.66 -7.19 6.07
CA TYR A 21 10.83 -6.53 5.47
C TYR A 21 11.96 -7.54 5.17
N PRO A 22 12.38 -8.41 6.11
CA PRO A 22 13.40 -9.43 5.82
C PRO A 22 13.02 -10.36 4.68
N ASP A 23 11.78 -10.82 4.61
CA ASP A 23 11.33 -11.74 3.55
C ASP A 23 11.37 -11.07 2.18
N ILE A 24 10.89 -9.82 2.10
CA ILE A 24 10.96 -9.01 0.88
C ILE A 24 12.43 -8.80 0.47
N GLU A 25 13.31 -8.48 1.42
CA GLU A 25 14.73 -8.26 1.13
C GLU A 25 15.44 -9.54 0.67
N ILE A 26 15.18 -10.68 1.30
CA ILE A 26 15.68 -12.00 0.90
C ILE A 26 15.20 -12.35 -0.51
N ALA A 27 13.90 -12.17 -0.77
CA ALA A 27 13.33 -12.52 -2.06
C ALA A 27 13.85 -11.61 -3.18
N LEU A 28 13.94 -10.30 -2.95
CA LEU A 28 14.56 -9.35 -3.88
C LEU A 28 16.05 -9.66 -4.11
N SER A 29 16.78 -10.09 -3.08
CA SER A 29 18.16 -10.54 -3.20
C SER A 29 18.29 -11.78 -4.09
N ASN A 30 17.41 -12.76 -3.90
CA ASN A 30 17.35 -13.95 -4.73
C ASN A 30 16.98 -13.62 -6.18
N LEU A 31 15.97 -12.76 -6.41
CA LEU A 31 15.62 -12.29 -7.76
C LEU A 31 16.80 -11.58 -8.42
N ARG A 32 17.50 -10.69 -7.71
CA ARG A 32 18.70 -10.02 -8.21
C ARG A 32 19.76 -11.03 -8.64
N ARG A 33 20.04 -12.05 -7.82
CA ARG A 33 21.02 -13.09 -8.13
C ARG A 33 20.63 -13.85 -9.39
N ILE A 34 19.37 -14.27 -9.49
CA ILE A 34 18.84 -14.98 -10.68
C ILE A 34 19.00 -14.12 -11.93
N ILE A 35 18.52 -12.87 -11.90
CA ILE A 35 18.59 -11.93 -13.04
C ILE A 35 20.03 -11.76 -13.53
N LYS A 36 20.99 -11.57 -12.62
CA LYS A 36 22.40 -11.38 -13.00
C LYS A 36 23.06 -12.63 -13.57
N SER A 37 22.61 -13.82 -13.13
CA SER A 37 23.18 -15.11 -13.56
C SER A 37 22.50 -15.70 -14.80
N ALA A 38 21.33 -15.21 -15.18
CA ALA A 38 20.56 -15.78 -16.27
C ALA A 38 21.01 -15.20 -17.61
N SER A 39 21.16 -16.05 -18.62
CA SER A 39 21.34 -15.65 -20.02
C SER A 39 20.03 -15.53 -20.79
N GLN A 40 18.96 -16.21 -20.34
CA GLN A 40 17.67 -16.17 -21.03
C GLN A 40 16.88 -14.91 -20.68
N LYS A 41 16.43 -14.21 -21.72
CA LYS A 41 15.65 -12.97 -21.59
C LYS A 41 14.35 -13.17 -20.82
N GLU A 42 13.69 -14.31 -20.97
CA GLU A 42 12.42 -14.60 -20.29
C GLU A 42 12.59 -14.69 -18.77
N VAL A 43 13.71 -15.27 -18.31
CA VAL A 43 14.03 -15.39 -16.88
C VAL A 43 14.33 -14.00 -16.30
N ILE A 44 15.12 -13.20 -17.03
CA ILE A 44 15.42 -11.82 -16.67
C ILE A 44 14.11 -11.01 -16.56
N ARG A 45 13.29 -11.05 -17.62
CA ARG A 45 11.99 -10.37 -17.71
C ARG A 45 11.05 -10.77 -16.58
N GLY A 46 10.93 -12.07 -16.29
CA GLY A 46 10.10 -12.57 -15.21
C GLY A 46 10.58 -12.12 -13.82
N GLY A 47 11.90 -12.09 -13.59
CA GLY A 47 12.50 -11.59 -12.37
C GLY A 47 12.25 -10.09 -12.17
N VAL A 48 12.48 -9.29 -13.21
CA VAL A 48 12.24 -7.85 -13.21
C VAL A 48 10.75 -7.55 -12.98
N ARG A 49 9.84 -8.28 -13.63
CA ARG A 49 8.39 -8.10 -13.47
C ARG A 49 7.95 -8.32 -12.02
N LYS A 50 8.48 -9.33 -11.33
CA LYS A 50 8.20 -9.55 -9.89
C LYS A 50 8.67 -8.37 -9.03
N MET A 51 9.84 -7.79 -9.32
CA MET A 51 10.32 -6.59 -8.63
C MET A 51 9.45 -5.35 -8.93
N ILE A 52 9.04 -5.16 -10.18
CA ILE A 52 8.18 -4.05 -10.61
C ILE A 52 6.80 -4.14 -9.93
N LEU A 53 6.23 -5.34 -9.79
CA LEU A 53 4.96 -5.55 -9.07
C LEU A 53 5.06 -5.05 -7.61
N LEU A 54 6.18 -5.30 -6.92
CA LEU A 54 6.41 -4.77 -5.57
C LEU A 54 6.58 -3.25 -5.59
N PHE A 55 7.24 -2.69 -6.60
CA PHE A 55 7.40 -1.25 -6.77
C PHE A 55 6.07 -0.52 -6.95
N HIS A 56 5.08 -1.15 -7.57
CA HIS A 56 3.75 -0.57 -7.76
C HIS A 56 2.76 -0.88 -6.63
N SER A 57 3.14 -1.68 -5.64
CA SER A 57 2.30 -2.02 -4.47
C SER A 57 2.01 -0.82 -3.55
N LYS A 58 1.00 -0.88 -2.67
CA LYS A 58 0.74 0.20 -1.70
C LYS A 58 1.79 0.29 -0.58
N ASN A 59 2.52 -0.79 -0.32
CA ASN A 59 3.48 -0.84 0.77
C ASN A 59 4.73 -0.01 0.43
N ARG A 60 4.83 1.19 1.01
CA ARG A 60 5.95 2.12 0.80
C ARG A 60 7.32 1.48 1.04
N THR A 61 7.42 0.59 2.04
CA THR A 61 8.67 -0.11 2.37
C THR A 61 9.03 -1.10 1.26
N ALA A 62 8.05 -1.88 0.80
CA ALA A 62 8.23 -2.79 -0.34
C ALA A 62 8.62 -2.02 -1.61
N LYS A 63 7.97 -0.88 -1.88
CA LYS A 63 8.34 -0.02 -3.02
C LYS A 63 9.79 0.45 -2.96
N SER A 64 10.21 0.99 -1.81
CA SER A 64 11.56 1.51 -1.61
C SER A 64 12.62 0.42 -1.76
N LEU A 65 12.36 -0.76 -1.18
CA LEU A 65 13.22 -1.94 -1.33
C LEU A 65 13.27 -2.42 -2.77
N ALA A 66 12.13 -2.54 -3.45
CA ALA A 66 12.08 -2.95 -4.85
C ALA A 66 12.95 -2.02 -5.72
N LEU A 67 12.84 -0.70 -5.53
CA LEU A 67 13.68 0.27 -6.25
C LEU A 67 15.17 0.13 -5.93
N LYS A 68 15.54 -0.11 -4.66
CA LYS A 68 16.92 -0.38 -4.22
C LYS A 68 17.52 -1.60 -4.94
N TYR A 69 16.73 -2.62 -5.24
CA TYR A 69 17.20 -3.82 -5.94
C TYR A 69 17.13 -3.69 -7.46
N LEU A 70 16.11 -3.00 -7.98
CA LEU A 70 15.99 -2.68 -9.41
C LEU A 70 17.18 -1.88 -9.91
N SER A 71 17.67 -0.90 -9.14
CA SER A 71 18.87 -0.14 -9.51
C SER A 71 20.13 -1.01 -9.64
N LYS A 72 20.21 -2.12 -8.89
CA LYS A 72 21.36 -3.05 -8.94
C LYS A 72 21.33 -3.97 -10.15
N VAL A 73 20.22 -4.06 -10.85
CA VAL A 73 20.04 -4.90 -12.05
C VAL A 73 19.70 -4.09 -13.29
N ASN A 74 19.63 -2.76 -13.22
CA ASN A 74 19.12 -1.89 -14.29
C ASN A 74 19.76 -2.17 -15.66
N ARG A 75 21.07 -2.47 -15.72
CA ARG A 75 21.79 -2.79 -16.96
C ARG A 75 21.21 -4.01 -17.69
N HIS A 76 20.67 -4.98 -16.96
CA HIS A 76 20.07 -6.22 -17.49
C HIS A 76 18.59 -6.08 -17.86
N VAL A 77 17.97 -4.94 -17.56
CA VAL A 77 16.53 -4.76 -17.76
C VAL A 77 16.28 -4.33 -19.20
N ASP A 78 15.60 -5.12 -20.03
CA ASP A 78 15.31 -4.72 -21.42
C ASP A 78 14.02 -3.91 -21.57
N GLU A 79 13.14 -3.97 -20.57
CA GLU A 79 11.86 -3.26 -20.55
C GLU A 79 11.45 -2.90 -19.12
N ILE A 80 10.69 -1.83 -18.98
CA ILE A 80 10.12 -1.41 -17.70
C ILE A 80 8.67 -0.97 -17.86
N ASP A 81 7.98 -0.85 -16.73
CA ASP A 81 6.73 -0.11 -16.69
C ASP A 81 7.02 1.40 -16.70
N THR A 82 6.74 2.05 -17.82
CA THR A 82 6.86 3.51 -17.96
C THR A 82 5.62 4.25 -17.45
N ASN A 83 4.59 3.53 -16.98
CA ASN A 83 3.39 4.10 -16.39
C ASN A 83 3.57 4.39 -14.91
N ILE A 84 4.41 5.39 -14.62
CA ILE A 84 4.65 5.89 -13.25
C ILE A 84 3.94 7.23 -12.98
N LEU A 85 3.19 7.74 -13.98
CA LEU A 85 2.60 9.08 -13.93
C LEU A 85 1.72 9.28 -12.69
N TYR A 86 0.93 8.26 -12.33
CA TYR A 86 0.10 8.30 -11.14
C TYR A 86 0.87 8.51 -9.83
N MET A 87 2.16 8.15 -9.77
CA MET A 87 2.99 8.32 -8.56
C MET A 87 3.34 9.79 -8.36
N PHE A 88 3.46 10.57 -9.44
CA PHE A 88 3.65 12.02 -9.36
C PHE A 88 2.41 12.75 -8.83
N TYR A 89 1.22 12.19 -9.07
CA TYR A 89 -0.06 12.69 -8.54
C TYR A 89 -0.41 12.16 -7.13
N SER A 90 0.49 11.42 -6.49
CA SER A 90 0.32 10.98 -5.11
C SER A 90 0.44 12.17 -4.15
N THR A 91 -0.45 12.24 -3.15
CA THR A 91 -0.37 13.25 -2.08
C THR A 91 0.73 12.97 -1.06
N ASP A 92 1.33 11.77 -1.04
CA ASP A 92 2.50 11.44 -0.22
C ASP A 92 3.80 11.87 -0.95
N PRO A 93 4.55 12.87 -0.43
CA PRO A 93 5.80 13.35 -1.04
C PRO A 93 6.86 12.25 -1.19
N ARG A 94 6.87 11.23 -0.32
CA ARG A 94 7.83 10.12 -0.40
C ARG A 94 7.54 9.22 -1.60
N ILE A 95 6.30 9.16 -2.06
CA ILE A 95 5.95 8.42 -3.29
C ILE A 95 6.43 9.19 -4.51
N ASN A 96 6.33 10.53 -4.49
CA ASN A 96 6.91 11.38 -5.52
C ASN A 96 8.44 11.21 -5.58
N ASP A 97 9.14 11.23 -4.44
CA ASP A 97 10.57 10.92 -4.36
C ASP A 97 10.93 9.56 -4.98
N LEU A 98 10.11 8.53 -4.72
CA LEU A 98 10.32 7.21 -5.32
C LEU A 98 10.09 7.21 -6.83
N ALA A 99 9.12 7.97 -7.33
CA ALA A 99 8.88 8.14 -8.76
C ALA A 99 10.09 8.82 -9.44
N VAL A 100 10.56 9.94 -8.90
CA VAL A 100 11.73 10.67 -9.42
C VAL A 100 12.98 9.78 -9.43
N ARG A 101 13.22 9.04 -8.35
CA ARG A 101 14.34 8.08 -8.29
C ARG A 101 14.19 6.93 -9.28
N TYR A 102 12.97 6.45 -9.52
CA TYR A 102 12.71 5.43 -10.53
C TYR A 102 13.05 5.93 -11.93
N VAL A 103 12.64 7.17 -12.26
CA VAL A 103 13.03 7.83 -13.51
C VAL A 103 14.54 7.94 -13.65
N HIS A 104 15.23 8.37 -12.59
CA HIS A 104 16.69 8.43 -12.59
C HIS A 104 17.32 7.06 -12.92
N VAL A 105 16.92 6.00 -12.20
CA VAL A 105 17.49 4.65 -12.37
C VAL A 105 17.30 4.11 -13.80
N PHE A 106 16.20 4.50 -14.43
CA PHE A 106 15.72 3.96 -15.68
C PHE A 106 15.60 5.00 -16.80
N SER A 107 16.39 6.08 -16.75
CA SER A 107 16.23 7.24 -17.63
C SER A 107 16.27 6.89 -19.12
N ARG A 108 17.02 5.85 -19.51
CA ARG A 108 17.09 5.35 -20.90
C ARG A 108 15.73 4.98 -21.50
N PHE A 109 14.77 4.61 -20.66
CA PHE A 109 13.40 4.25 -21.06
C PHE A 109 12.43 5.44 -21.07
N PHE A 110 12.85 6.58 -20.52
CA PHE A 110 12.07 7.82 -20.42
C PHE A 110 12.65 8.94 -21.29
N LYS A 111 13.69 8.66 -22.08
CA LYS A 111 14.50 9.66 -22.79
C LYS A 111 13.69 10.57 -23.73
N ASP A 112 12.57 10.12 -24.26
CA ASP A 112 11.72 10.93 -25.14
C ASP A 112 10.30 11.09 -24.58
N ASN A 113 10.18 11.02 -23.24
CA ASN A 113 8.91 11.14 -22.54
C ASN A 113 8.75 12.54 -21.92
N ASP A 114 8.21 13.47 -22.72
CA ASP A 114 8.03 14.88 -22.34
C ASP A 114 7.19 15.04 -21.07
N ILE A 115 6.22 14.16 -20.86
CA ILE A 115 5.33 14.14 -19.71
C ILE A 115 6.11 13.81 -18.42
N VAL A 116 6.87 12.72 -18.43
CA VAL A 116 7.68 12.33 -17.28
C VAL A 116 8.75 13.38 -17.02
N PHE A 117 9.36 13.91 -18.08
CA PHE A 117 10.32 15.01 -17.97
C PHE A 117 9.70 16.24 -17.28
N TYR A 118 8.52 16.69 -17.70
CA TYR A 118 7.77 17.77 -17.07
C TYR A 118 7.51 17.51 -15.58
N HIS A 119 7.01 16.33 -15.23
CA HIS A 119 6.72 16.00 -13.84
C HIS A 119 7.97 15.90 -12.96
N VAL A 120 9.11 15.45 -13.50
CA VAL A 120 10.39 15.51 -12.79
C VAL A 120 10.85 16.95 -12.63
N TYR A 121 10.80 17.76 -13.70
CA TYR A 121 11.21 19.16 -13.68
C TYR A 121 10.43 19.99 -12.64
N ARG A 122 9.11 19.80 -12.58
CA ARG A 122 8.21 20.49 -11.63
C ARG A 122 8.15 19.86 -10.24
N SER A 123 8.80 18.72 -10.01
CA SER A 123 8.79 18.07 -8.70
C SER A 123 9.63 18.85 -7.68
N ASP A 124 9.14 18.93 -6.44
CA ASP A 124 9.90 19.42 -5.29
C ASP A 124 10.83 18.33 -4.69
N SER A 125 10.95 17.18 -5.35
CA SER A 125 11.80 16.09 -4.88
C SER A 125 13.27 16.52 -4.81
N LYS A 126 13.92 16.18 -3.70
CA LYS A 126 15.37 16.34 -3.54
C LYS A 126 16.20 15.57 -4.58
N TYR A 127 15.60 14.56 -5.23
CA TYR A 127 16.25 13.75 -6.26
C TYR A 127 16.07 14.31 -7.68
N ARG A 128 15.35 15.44 -7.83
CA ARG A 128 15.06 16.06 -9.13
C ARG A 128 16.31 16.29 -9.96
N LYS A 129 17.34 16.92 -9.37
CA LYS A 129 18.56 17.33 -10.12
C LYS A 129 19.25 16.14 -10.79
N ASP A 130 19.39 15.03 -10.06
CA ASP A 130 20.02 13.82 -10.58
C ASP A 130 19.17 13.17 -11.67
N ALA A 131 17.84 13.11 -11.48
CA ALA A 131 16.92 12.58 -12.47
C ALA A 131 16.91 13.42 -13.76
N MET A 132 16.90 14.74 -13.64
CA MET A 132 16.98 15.67 -14.78
C MET A 132 18.26 15.47 -15.58
N ARG A 133 19.41 15.47 -14.91
CA ARG A 133 20.71 15.22 -15.57
C ARG A 133 20.73 13.85 -16.27
N ALA A 134 20.15 12.84 -15.63
CA ALA A 134 20.06 11.50 -16.21
C ALA A 134 19.11 11.44 -17.42
N LEU A 135 18.05 12.25 -17.50
CA LEU A 135 17.19 12.34 -18.69
C LEU A 135 17.86 13.12 -19.82
N ILE A 136 18.47 14.26 -19.49
CA ILE A 136 19.19 15.12 -20.46
C ILE A 136 20.35 14.37 -21.12
N SER A 137 21.07 13.55 -20.35
CA SER A 137 22.14 12.71 -20.92
C SER A 137 21.64 11.65 -21.90
N GLN A 138 20.37 11.26 -21.83
CA GLN A 138 19.78 10.26 -22.74
C GLN A 138 19.11 10.88 -23.96
N SER A 139 18.65 12.14 -23.90
CA SER A 139 18.03 12.83 -25.02
C SER A 139 18.50 14.30 -25.11
N PRO A 140 19.21 14.67 -26.20
CA PRO A 140 19.68 16.03 -26.42
C PRO A 140 18.56 17.09 -26.44
N LYS A 141 17.32 16.69 -26.73
CA LYS A 141 16.13 17.56 -26.73
C LYS A 141 15.97 18.33 -25.42
N TYR A 142 16.37 17.73 -24.30
CA TYR A 142 16.20 18.33 -22.98
C TYR A 142 17.39 19.21 -22.53
N ARG A 143 18.47 19.33 -23.31
CA ARG A 143 19.65 20.12 -22.91
C ARG A 143 19.35 21.59 -22.64
N VAL A 144 18.34 22.16 -23.31
CA VAL A 144 17.90 23.55 -23.08
C VAL A 144 17.48 23.77 -21.62
N TYR A 145 16.99 22.74 -20.93
CA TYR A 145 16.53 22.79 -19.55
C TYR A 145 17.65 22.52 -18.51
N GLU A 146 18.91 22.36 -18.96
CA GLU A 146 20.06 22.08 -18.07
C GLU A 146 20.42 23.27 -17.18
N LYS A 147 20.22 24.50 -17.69
CA LYS A 147 20.55 25.75 -17.00
C LYS A 147 19.37 26.37 -16.22
N GLU A 148 18.15 25.92 -16.48
CA GLU A 148 16.92 26.55 -15.99
C GLU A 148 16.22 25.78 -14.87
N CYS A 149 16.94 24.98 -14.07
CA CYS A 149 16.33 24.28 -12.93
C CYS A 149 15.85 25.27 -11.84
N GLY A 150 14.66 25.83 -11.98
CA GLY A 150 14.00 26.65 -10.96
C GLY A 150 13.43 28.01 -11.42
N THR A 151 13.48 28.35 -12.70
CA THR A 151 12.89 29.60 -13.21
C THR A 151 11.45 29.37 -13.67
N GLU A 152 10.52 30.21 -13.19
CA GLU A 152 9.06 30.13 -13.37
C GLU A 152 8.57 30.50 -14.80
N GLY A 153 9.40 30.31 -15.83
CA GLY A 153 8.99 30.49 -17.21
C GLY A 153 8.25 29.25 -17.72
N ASP A 154 6.96 29.38 -18.03
CA ASP A 154 6.20 28.36 -18.78
C ASP A 154 6.75 28.30 -20.22
N LEU A 155 7.69 27.39 -20.46
CA LEU A 155 8.24 27.10 -21.79
C LEU A 155 7.27 26.26 -22.63
N ASP A 156 7.30 26.43 -23.96
CA ASP A 156 6.36 25.86 -24.94
C ASP A 156 6.10 24.34 -24.81
N LEU A 157 7.09 23.56 -24.36
CA LEU A 157 6.93 22.12 -24.12
C LEU A 157 5.86 21.84 -23.05
N PHE A 158 5.78 22.67 -22.03
CA PHE A 158 4.85 22.51 -20.92
C PHE A 158 3.44 22.98 -21.27
N GLY A 159 3.30 23.91 -22.21
CA GLY A 159 1.99 24.32 -22.74
C GLY A 159 1.23 23.16 -23.39
N ASN A 160 1.91 22.36 -24.20
CA ASN A 160 1.34 21.19 -24.86
C ASN A 160 1.08 20.04 -23.89
N VAL A 161 2.07 19.72 -23.04
CA VAL A 161 1.95 18.69 -21.99
C VAL A 161 0.76 19.02 -21.07
N ARG A 162 0.62 20.25 -20.57
CA ARG A 162 -0.46 20.63 -19.65
C ARG A 162 -1.87 20.45 -20.23
N ARG A 163 -2.03 20.49 -21.57
CA ARG A 163 -3.30 20.31 -22.27
C ARG A 163 -3.64 18.85 -22.62
N SER A 164 -2.65 17.98 -22.88
CA SER A 164 -2.87 16.61 -23.39
C SER A 164 -2.46 15.46 -22.46
N THR A 165 -1.66 15.73 -21.41
CA THR A 165 -1.01 14.70 -20.57
C THR A 165 -1.92 13.64 -19.96
N PRO A 166 -3.09 13.98 -19.38
CA PRO A 166 -4.01 12.99 -18.83
C PRO A 166 -4.51 11.99 -19.87
N GLU A 167 -4.96 12.51 -21.01
CA GLU A 167 -5.67 11.74 -22.04
C GLU A 167 -4.71 10.91 -22.86
N GLU A 168 -3.50 11.42 -23.13
CA GLU A 168 -2.51 10.66 -23.89
C GLU A 168 -1.98 9.45 -23.12
N TYR A 169 -1.84 9.58 -21.80
CA TYR A 169 -1.25 8.52 -20.96
C TYR A 169 -2.29 7.57 -20.38
N PHE A 170 -3.40 8.10 -19.86
CA PHE A 170 -4.47 7.28 -19.29
C PHE A 170 -5.51 6.88 -20.34
N GLY A 171 -5.73 7.66 -21.39
CA GLY A 171 -6.68 7.32 -22.47
C GLY A 171 -6.23 6.12 -23.32
N ARG A 172 -4.92 5.81 -23.35
CA ARG A 172 -4.39 4.57 -23.95
C ARG A 172 -4.61 3.32 -23.09
N LEU A 173 -4.97 3.48 -21.82
CA LEU A 173 -5.21 2.34 -20.93
C LEU A 173 -6.64 1.87 -21.05
N ALA A 174 -6.81 0.56 -21.22
CA ALA A 174 -8.12 -0.05 -21.14
C ALA A 174 -8.77 0.25 -19.78
N LEU A 175 -10.08 0.49 -19.79
CA LEU A 175 -10.88 0.84 -18.62
C LEU A 175 -10.59 0.00 -17.35
N PRO A 176 -10.38 -1.34 -17.42
CA PRO A 176 -10.02 -2.13 -16.24
C PRO A 176 -8.72 -1.70 -15.57
N LYS A 177 -7.72 -1.30 -16.35
CA LYS A 177 -6.44 -0.84 -15.80
C LYS A 177 -6.60 0.50 -15.09
N LEU A 178 -7.44 1.40 -15.62
CA LEU A 178 -7.77 2.67 -14.97
C LEU A 178 -8.51 2.45 -13.64
N VAL A 179 -9.46 1.51 -13.60
CA VAL A 179 -10.19 1.13 -12.38
C VAL A 179 -9.25 0.54 -11.33
N VAL A 180 -8.31 -0.33 -11.73
CA VAL A 180 -7.28 -0.88 -10.83
C VAL A 180 -6.38 0.23 -10.27
N LEU A 181 -5.94 1.17 -11.12
CA LEU A 181 -5.14 2.33 -10.71
C LEU A 181 -5.89 3.21 -9.71
N ALA A 182 -7.16 3.53 -9.98
CA ALA A 182 -8.01 4.31 -9.09
C ALA A 182 -8.25 3.61 -7.73
N SER A 183 -8.39 2.27 -7.72
CA SER A 183 -8.47 1.49 -6.46
C SER A 183 -7.17 1.58 -5.63
N THR A 184 -6.05 1.78 -6.32
CA THR A 184 -4.73 1.82 -5.71
C THR A 184 -4.41 3.23 -5.21
N TYR A 185 -4.75 4.24 -6.01
CA TYR A 185 -4.52 5.66 -5.78
C TYR A 185 -5.87 6.41 -5.86
N PRO A 186 -6.60 6.54 -4.72
CA PRO A 186 -7.92 7.15 -4.65
C PRO A 186 -8.04 8.56 -5.26
N CYS A 187 -6.94 9.34 -5.25
CA CYS A 187 -6.91 10.68 -5.85
C CYS A 187 -7.25 10.68 -7.35
N LEU A 188 -6.99 9.56 -8.05
CA LEU A 188 -7.28 9.43 -9.48
C LEU A 188 -8.78 9.28 -9.80
N VAL A 189 -9.62 8.94 -8.82
CA VAL A 189 -11.09 8.82 -9.04
C VAL A 189 -11.67 10.14 -9.54
N LYS A 190 -11.31 11.25 -8.87
CA LYS A 190 -11.75 12.60 -9.25
C LYS A 190 -11.19 13.00 -10.62
N TYR A 191 -9.95 12.59 -10.89
CA TYR A 191 -9.25 12.93 -12.12
C TYR A 191 -9.81 12.20 -13.35
N PHE A 192 -10.08 10.90 -13.26
CA PHE A 192 -10.72 10.12 -14.33
C PHE A 192 -12.22 10.41 -14.47
N LYS A 193 -12.77 11.31 -13.63
CA LYS A 193 -14.21 11.62 -13.59
C LYS A 193 -15.07 10.37 -13.40
N PHE A 194 -14.54 9.35 -12.72
CA PHE A 194 -15.29 8.14 -12.42
C PHE A 194 -16.42 8.47 -11.44
N THR A 195 -17.66 8.21 -11.87
CA THR A 195 -18.82 8.40 -11.02
C THR A 195 -18.93 7.27 -10.01
N LYS A 196 -19.54 7.55 -8.85
CA LYS A 196 -19.83 6.52 -7.84
C LYS A 196 -20.64 5.36 -8.43
N LYS A 197 -21.63 5.67 -9.28
CA LYS A 197 -22.47 4.68 -9.99
C LYS A 197 -21.63 3.77 -10.88
N PHE A 198 -20.76 4.35 -11.71
CA PHE A 198 -19.87 3.58 -12.60
C PHE A 198 -18.95 2.63 -11.82
N LEU A 199 -18.29 3.13 -10.76
CA LEU A 199 -17.41 2.29 -9.94
C LEU A 199 -18.17 1.19 -9.19
N MET A 200 -19.42 1.44 -8.79
CA MET A 200 -20.29 0.42 -8.22
C MET A 200 -20.60 -0.68 -9.24
N GLU A 201 -20.91 -0.34 -10.49
CA GLU A 201 -21.13 -1.32 -11.55
C GLU A 201 -19.88 -2.16 -11.83
N GLU A 202 -18.68 -1.56 -11.80
CA GLU A 202 -17.42 -2.28 -11.95
C GLU A 202 -17.11 -3.22 -10.77
N VAL A 203 -17.56 -2.90 -9.55
CA VAL A 203 -17.41 -3.75 -8.36
C VAL A 203 -18.23 -5.04 -8.43
N HIS A 204 -19.32 -5.08 -9.20
CA HIS A 204 -20.15 -6.27 -9.37
C HIS A 204 -19.60 -7.22 -10.45
N LYS A 205 -18.54 -6.84 -11.16
CA LYS A 205 -17.88 -7.65 -12.18
C LYS A 205 -16.77 -8.50 -11.52
N ASP A 206 -17.17 -9.43 -10.65
CA ASP A 206 -16.26 -10.20 -9.80
C ASP A 206 -15.21 -11.02 -10.59
N SER A 207 -15.51 -11.42 -11.82
CA SER A 207 -14.57 -12.13 -12.71
C SER A 207 -13.52 -11.23 -13.37
N ARG A 208 -13.74 -9.90 -13.38
CA ARG A 208 -12.91 -8.94 -14.12
C ARG A 208 -11.72 -8.42 -13.32
N TYR A 209 -11.80 -8.47 -11.98
CA TYR A 209 -10.81 -7.88 -11.09
C TYR A 209 -10.40 -8.84 -9.98
N PRO A 210 -9.12 -8.81 -9.54
CA PRO A 210 -8.70 -9.55 -8.37
C PRO A 210 -9.50 -9.16 -7.11
N PRO A 211 -9.77 -10.10 -6.17
CA PRO A 211 -10.54 -9.83 -4.95
C PRO A 211 -10.03 -8.62 -4.14
N GLY A 212 -8.72 -8.41 -4.11
CA GLY A 212 -8.12 -7.26 -3.44
C GLY A 212 -8.45 -5.91 -4.06
N VAL A 213 -8.68 -5.84 -5.38
CA VAL A 213 -9.13 -4.63 -6.09
C VAL A 213 -10.59 -4.34 -5.74
N LEU A 214 -11.45 -5.37 -5.81
CA LEU A 214 -12.88 -5.27 -5.50
C LEU A 214 -13.10 -4.78 -4.06
N ARG A 215 -12.38 -5.36 -3.09
CA ARG A 215 -12.42 -4.92 -1.68
C ARG A 215 -12.03 -3.44 -1.54
N ARG A 216 -10.98 -3.00 -2.23
CA ARG A 216 -10.53 -1.59 -2.18
C ARG A 216 -11.56 -0.64 -2.79
N LEU A 217 -12.21 -1.04 -3.89
CA LEU A 217 -13.26 -0.25 -4.52
C LEU A 217 -14.52 -0.17 -3.63
N ARG A 218 -14.95 -1.27 -3.01
CA ARG A 218 -16.07 -1.28 -2.05
C ARG A 218 -15.83 -0.31 -0.88
N ALA A 219 -14.62 -0.34 -0.32
CA ALA A 219 -14.19 0.60 0.73
C ALA A 219 -14.18 2.06 0.24
N LEU A 220 -13.68 2.31 -0.98
CA LEU A 220 -13.65 3.64 -1.62
C LEU A 220 -15.05 4.24 -1.82
N LEU A 221 -16.05 3.40 -2.09
CA LEU A 221 -17.41 3.82 -2.42
C LEU A 221 -18.33 3.93 -1.20
N GLY A 222 -17.84 3.57 -0.01
CA GLY A 222 -18.67 3.48 1.19
C GLY A 222 -19.87 2.55 1.00
N ALA A 223 -19.72 1.53 0.13
CA ALA A 223 -20.75 0.58 -0.25
C ALA A 223 -20.67 -0.72 0.55
N GLU A 224 -20.15 -0.64 1.77
CA GLU A 224 -20.45 -1.63 2.79
C GLU A 224 -21.90 -1.40 3.22
N LYS A 225 -22.83 -2.21 2.70
CA LYS A 225 -24.09 -2.46 3.41
C LYS A 225 -23.71 -3.20 4.69
N GLY A 226 -23.43 -2.44 5.74
CA GLY A 226 -22.83 -2.94 6.98
C GLY A 226 -23.69 -4.03 7.62
N ARG A 227 -23.23 -5.28 7.55
CA ARG A 227 -23.40 -6.23 8.64
C ARG A 227 -22.08 -6.20 9.39
N ASP A 228 -22.08 -5.79 10.65
CA ASP A 228 -20.87 -5.74 11.47
C ASP A 228 -20.23 -7.13 11.55
N THR A 229 -18.98 -7.26 11.08
CA THR A 229 -18.21 -8.51 11.17
C THR A 229 -17.44 -8.61 12.50
N MET A 230 -16.94 -9.81 12.83
CA MET A 230 -16.08 -10.01 14.01
C MET A 230 -14.82 -9.12 13.96
N TRP A 231 -14.30 -8.85 12.76
CA TRP A 231 -13.16 -7.97 12.56
C TRP A 231 -13.51 -6.51 12.82
N ASP A 232 -14.67 -6.06 12.37
CA ASP A 232 -15.13 -4.68 12.59
C ASP A 232 -15.38 -4.42 14.08
N GLU A 233 -15.96 -5.38 14.79
CA GLU A 233 -16.10 -5.33 16.25
C GLU A 233 -14.75 -5.37 16.97
N PHE A 234 -13.79 -6.14 16.47
CA PHE A 234 -12.43 -6.11 17.00
C PHE A 234 -11.77 -4.75 16.79
N LEU A 235 -11.90 -4.14 15.60
CA LEU A 235 -11.39 -2.79 15.32
C LEU A 235 -12.07 -1.71 16.19
N LYS A 236 -13.39 -1.78 16.39
CA LYS A 236 -14.12 -0.92 17.33
C LYS A 236 -13.59 -1.11 18.75
N CYS A 237 -13.36 -2.36 19.17
CA CYS A 237 -12.75 -2.69 20.46
C CYS A 237 -11.35 -2.08 20.63
N LEU A 238 -10.51 -2.06 19.59
CA LEU A 238 -9.21 -1.37 19.63
C LEU A 238 -9.38 0.14 19.82
N GLY A 239 -10.37 0.74 19.16
CA GLY A 239 -10.72 2.15 19.33
C GLY A 239 -11.14 2.47 20.76
N TRP A 240 -12.07 1.70 21.33
CA TRP A 240 -12.50 1.84 22.72
C TRP A 240 -11.36 1.66 23.72
N MET A 241 -10.49 0.67 23.47
CA MET A 241 -9.34 0.36 24.32
C MET A 241 -8.36 1.53 24.39
N ARG A 242 -8.13 2.21 23.26
CA ARG A 242 -7.26 3.40 23.21
C ARG A 242 -7.76 4.53 24.11
N HIS A 243 -9.07 4.66 24.25
CA HIS A 243 -9.74 5.72 25.00
C HIS A 243 -10.14 5.31 26.42
N GLY A 244 -9.70 4.14 26.89
CA GLY A 244 -9.99 3.67 28.25
C GLY A 244 -11.43 3.22 28.48
N ARG A 245 -12.23 3.01 27.42
CA ARG A 245 -13.61 2.51 27.51
C ARG A 245 -13.64 1.00 27.71
N PHE A 246 -12.96 0.52 28.74
CA PHE A 246 -12.70 -0.90 28.96
C PHE A 246 -13.98 -1.73 29.19
N GLY A 247 -15.05 -1.12 29.72
CA GLY A 247 -16.35 -1.77 29.89
C GLY A 247 -16.98 -2.25 28.58
N GLN A 248 -16.70 -1.54 27.47
CA GLN A 248 -17.15 -1.92 26.12
C GLN A 248 -16.21 -2.95 25.47
N CYS A 249 -14.92 -2.95 25.83
CA CYS A 249 -13.92 -3.87 25.30
C CYS A 249 -14.05 -5.29 25.85
N VAL A 250 -14.28 -5.43 27.17
CA VAL A 250 -14.26 -6.73 27.84
C VAL A 250 -15.30 -7.72 27.28
N PRO A 251 -16.57 -7.35 27.06
CA PRO A 251 -17.55 -8.25 26.45
C PRO A 251 -17.16 -8.69 25.04
N VAL A 252 -16.59 -7.79 24.23
CA VAL A 252 -16.16 -8.09 22.86
C VAL A 252 -15.01 -9.10 22.88
N LEU A 253 -13.98 -8.87 23.69
CA LEU A 253 -12.85 -9.80 23.79
C LEU A 253 -13.27 -11.17 24.35
N LYS A 254 -14.22 -11.21 25.29
CA LYS A 254 -14.79 -12.48 25.79
C LYS A 254 -15.54 -13.24 24.68
N ASN A 255 -16.36 -12.54 23.89
CA ASN A 255 -17.08 -13.13 22.76
C ASN A 255 -16.13 -13.59 21.64
N LEU A 256 -15.04 -12.86 21.39
CA LEU A 256 -14.01 -13.29 20.44
C LEU A 256 -13.26 -14.53 20.95
N SER A 257 -13.02 -14.63 22.27
CA SER A 257 -12.41 -15.80 22.89
C SER A 257 -13.29 -17.06 22.85
N SER A 258 -14.61 -16.93 22.71
CA SER A 258 -15.52 -18.08 22.60
C SER A 258 -15.63 -18.66 21.19
N LEU A 259 -15.06 -17.99 20.17
CA LEU A 259 -15.01 -18.51 18.81
C LEU A 259 -14.11 -19.74 18.68
N GLU A 260 -14.27 -20.50 17.61
CA GLU A 260 -13.39 -21.61 17.22
C GLU A 260 -12.06 -21.12 16.61
N ILE A 261 -11.35 -20.26 17.34
CA ILE A 261 -10.01 -19.76 16.98
C ILE A 261 -8.91 -20.43 17.81
N SER A 262 -7.64 -20.34 17.36
CA SER A 262 -6.51 -20.94 18.08
C SER A 262 -6.39 -20.50 19.55
N ARG A 263 -5.86 -21.42 20.35
CA ARG A 263 -5.65 -21.26 21.79
C ARG A 263 -4.79 -20.04 22.12
N GLU A 264 -3.87 -19.68 21.23
CA GLU A 264 -2.96 -18.56 21.36
C GLU A 264 -3.69 -17.21 21.30
N TYR A 265 -4.59 -17.00 20.34
CA TYR A 265 -5.38 -15.76 20.28
C TYR A 265 -6.36 -15.66 21.45
N LYS A 266 -6.99 -16.78 21.84
CA LYS A 266 -7.81 -16.84 23.06
C LYS A 266 -7.01 -16.43 24.29
N THR A 267 -5.78 -16.92 24.41
CA THR A 267 -4.87 -16.57 25.50
C THR A 267 -4.55 -15.09 25.50
N ILE A 268 -4.22 -14.50 24.34
CA ILE A 268 -3.96 -13.07 24.20
C ILE A 268 -5.18 -12.26 24.63
N PHE A 269 -6.37 -12.54 24.12
CA PHE A 269 -7.59 -11.82 24.48
C PHE A 269 -7.90 -11.92 25.97
N ASN A 270 -7.77 -13.12 26.55
CA ASN A 270 -7.99 -13.33 27.98
C ASN A 270 -6.97 -12.58 28.85
N VAL A 271 -5.71 -12.45 28.42
CA VAL A 271 -4.72 -11.60 29.11
C VAL A 271 -5.19 -10.14 29.14
N PHE A 272 -5.74 -9.63 28.04
CA PHE A 272 -6.21 -8.24 27.97
C PHE A 272 -7.51 -8.00 28.72
N VAL A 273 -8.43 -8.98 28.71
CA VAL A 273 -9.60 -8.96 29.60
C VAL A 273 -9.15 -8.84 31.05
N ARG A 274 -8.23 -9.69 31.51
CA ARG A 274 -7.71 -9.65 32.89
C ARG A 274 -7.03 -8.32 33.24
N LYS A 275 -6.30 -7.72 32.29
CA LYS A 275 -5.66 -6.40 32.48
C LYS A 275 -6.66 -5.25 32.58
N MET A 276 -7.81 -5.37 31.94
CA MET A 276 -8.85 -4.33 31.90
C MET A 276 -9.83 -4.38 33.06
N LEU A 277 -10.08 -5.57 33.62
CA LEU A 277 -11.01 -5.76 34.74
C LEU A 277 -10.77 -4.83 35.95
N PRO A 278 -9.53 -4.54 36.38
CA PRO A 278 -9.27 -3.64 37.51
C PRO A 278 -9.70 -2.18 37.27
N TYR A 279 -9.91 -1.78 36.01
CA TYR A 279 -10.29 -0.42 35.63
C TYR A 279 -11.80 -0.24 35.43
N LEU A 280 -12.61 -1.25 35.77
CA LEU A 280 -14.06 -1.19 35.64
C LEU A 280 -14.69 -0.76 36.97
N SER A 281 -15.13 0.50 37.04
CA SER A 281 -16.10 0.95 38.03
C SER A 281 -17.48 0.37 37.65
N SER A 282 -18.22 -0.09 38.64
CA SER A 282 -19.45 -0.90 38.50
C SER A 282 -20.51 -0.35 37.53
N LYS A 283 -20.67 -1.04 36.39
CA LYS A 283 -21.92 -1.59 35.79
C LYS A 283 -21.74 -1.63 34.26
N PRO A 284 -21.90 -2.78 33.59
CA PRO A 284 -21.98 -2.80 32.14
C PRO A 284 -23.37 -2.32 31.70
N GLU A 285 -23.43 -1.19 30.98
CA GLU A 285 -24.63 -0.82 30.23
C GLU A 285 -24.80 -1.83 29.09
N GLY A 286 -25.80 -2.70 29.25
CA GLY A 286 -26.18 -3.71 28.27
C GLY A 286 -27.03 -3.08 27.17
N GLU A 287 -26.40 -2.52 26.15
CA GLU A 287 -27.08 -2.35 24.87
C GLU A 287 -27.16 -3.70 24.16
N LYS A 288 -28.38 -4.11 23.79
CA LYS A 288 -28.62 -5.29 22.96
C LYS A 288 -27.91 -5.07 21.62
N LYS A 289 -26.81 -5.79 21.41
CA LYS A 289 -26.08 -5.77 20.14
C LYS A 289 -26.85 -6.54 19.05
N PRO A 290 -26.81 -6.07 17.80
CA PRO A 290 -27.37 -6.78 16.66
C PRO A 290 -26.72 -8.16 16.49
N GLN A 291 -27.48 -9.08 15.90
CA GLN A 291 -27.07 -10.47 15.70
C GLN A 291 -25.84 -10.53 14.77
N MET A 292 -24.73 -11.00 15.31
CA MET A 292 -23.41 -11.01 14.65
C MET A 292 -23.28 -12.20 13.70
N PHE A 293 -22.60 -11.99 12.57
CA PHE A 293 -22.23 -13.07 11.66
C PHE A 293 -20.92 -13.72 12.13
N ILE A 294 -21.01 -14.98 12.54
CA ILE A 294 -19.85 -15.78 12.95
C ILE A 294 -19.06 -16.13 11.68
N SER A 295 -17.94 -15.45 11.46
CA SER A 295 -17.05 -15.74 10.34
C SER A 295 -15.98 -16.76 10.72
N SER A 296 -15.80 -17.79 9.90
CA SER A 296 -14.67 -18.72 9.94
C SER A 296 -13.33 -18.07 9.54
N SER A 297 -13.35 -16.84 8.99
CA SER A 297 -12.15 -16.11 8.53
C SER A 297 -11.51 -15.22 9.59
N PHE A 298 -12.13 -15.03 10.76
CA PHE A 298 -11.64 -14.06 11.75
C PHE A 298 -10.22 -14.37 12.23
N GLU A 299 -9.88 -15.65 12.41
CA GLU A 299 -8.52 -16.05 12.74
C GLU A 299 -7.52 -15.78 11.60
N ILE A 300 -7.95 -15.90 10.34
CA ILE A 300 -7.12 -15.60 9.17
C ILE A 300 -6.82 -14.10 9.13
N GLU A 301 -7.82 -13.26 9.44
CA GLU A 301 -7.69 -11.80 9.51
C GLU A 301 -6.79 -11.36 10.66
N LEU A 302 -6.95 -11.98 11.84
CA LEU A 302 -6.02 -11.80 12.96
C LEU A 302 -4.61 -12.22 12.58
N SER A 303 -4.44 -13.34 11.89
CA SER A 303 -3.14 -13.88 11.47
C SER A 303 -2.43 -13.04 10.41
N GLY A 304 -3.14 -12.11 9.75
CA GLY A 304 -2.54 -11.02 8.97
C GLY A 304 -1.72 -10.05 9.82
N LEU A 305 -1.94 -10.03 11.14
CA LEU A 305 -1.07 -9.44 12.14
C LEU A 305 -0.42 -10.59 12.92
N SER A 306 0.90 -10.76 12.87
CA SER A 306 1.53 -11.87 13.62
C SER A 306 1.03 -11.91 15.09
N ARG A 307 0.95 -13.10 15.71
CA ARG A 307 0.50 -13.27 17.11
C ARG A 307 1.14 -12.25 18.08
N ASN A 308 2.46 -12.06 17.94
CA ASN A 308 3.22 -11.04 18.67
C ASN A 308 2.82 -9.60 18.31
N GLY A 309 2.47 -9.34 17.05
CA GLY A 309 1.89 -8.09 16.59
C GLY A 309 0.56 -7.77 17.25
N VAL A 310 -0.39 -8.72 17.27
CA VAL A 310 -1.69 -8.56 17.93
C VAL A 310 -1.51 -8.24 19.41
N TYR A 311 -0.67 -8.99 20.12
CA TYR A 311 -0.35 -8.71 21.52
C TYR A 311 0.26 -7.32 21.72
N ARG A 312 1.23 -6.91 20.89
CA ARG A 312 1.87 -5.58 21.00
C ARG A 312 0.90 -4.44 20.73
N VAL A 313 -0.02 -4.60 19.76
CA VAL A 313 -1.05 -3.61 19.45
C VAL A 313 -1.98 -3.44 20.64
N LEU A 314 -2.53 -4.54 21.15
CA LEU A 314 -3.40 -4.53 22.33
C LEU A 314 -2.67 -3.95 23.56
N LEU A 315 -1.40 -4.30 23.78
CA LEU A 315 -0.61 -3.78 24.89
C LEU A 315 -0.42 -2.26 24.81
N ARG A 316 -0.10 -1.76 23.61
CA ARG A 316 0.09 -0.33 23.38
C ARG A 316 -1.21 0.44 23.62
N LEU A 317 -2.32 -0.05 23.07
CA LEU A 317 -3.62 0.60 23.20
C LEU A 317 -4.14 0.54 24.63
N PHE A 318 -3.98 -0.61 25.31
CA PHE A 318 -4.28 -0.74 26.74
C PHE A 318 -3.48 0.27 27.58
N LYS A 319 -2.16 0.37 27.39
CA LYS A 319 -1.33 1.36 28.11
C LYS A 319 -1.78 2.80 27.86
N HIS A 320 -2.23 3.10 26.65
CA HIS A 320 -2.76 4.42 26.30
C HIS A 320 -4.13 4.68 26.96
N GLY A 321 -5.03 3.69 26.94
CA GLY A 321 -6.32 3.76 27.61
C GLY A 321 -6.19 3.88 29.13
N ALA A 322 -5.30 3.12 29.75
CA ALA A 322 -5.06 3.16 31.20
C ALA A 322 -4.63 4.56 31.64
N LYS A 323 -3.68 5.19 30.92
CA LYS A 323 -3.29 6.59 31.16
C LYS A 323 -4.46 7.58 31.06
N HIS A 324 -5.42 7.32 30.16
CA HIS A 324 -6.61 8.16 30.03
C HIS A 324 -7.58 8.00 31.21
N VAL A 325 -7.75 6.77 31.72
CA VAL A 325 -8.57 6.50 32.91
C VAL A 325 -7.91 7.13 34.15
N ASP A 326 -6.62 6.85 34.37
CA ASP A 326 -5.84 7.38 35.50
C ASP A 326 -5.78 8.92 35.49
N GLY A 327 -5.70 9.53 34.31
CA GLY A 327 -5.70 10.99 34.14
C GLY A 327 -7.07 11.64 34.37
N ARG A 328 -8.18 10.92 34.17
CA ARG A 328 -9.54 11.39 34.53
C ARG A 328 -9.76 11.28 36.03
N ASP A 329 -9.38 10.17 36.66
CA ASP A 329 -9.52 9.98 38.10
C ASP A 329 -8.73 11.01 38.92
N ARG A 330 -7.54 11.41 38.45
CA ARG A 330 -6.77 12.51 39.05
C ARG A 330 -7.43 13.88 38.92
N ARG A 331 -8.17 14.13 37.84
CA ARG A 331 -8.94 15.38 37.67
C ARG A 331 -10.19 15.41 38.53
N CYS A 332 -10.85 14.26 38.72
CA CYS A 332 -12.03 14.16 39.59
C CYS A 332 -11.71 14.21 41.09
N LYS A 333 -10.47 13.88 41.50
CA LYS A 333 -10.01 13.99 42.90
C LYS A 333 -9.48 15.36 43.31
N ASN A 334 -9.24 16.26 42.35
CA ASN A 334 -8.75 17.62 42.58
C ASN A 334 -9.87 18.67 42.42
N VAL A 335 -11.13 18.27 42.68
CA VAL A 335 -12.31 19.14 42.75
C VAL A 335 -12.81 19.16 44.17
#